data_AF-A0A972I531-F1
#
_entry.id   AF-A0A972I531-F1
#
_cell.length_a   1.000
_cell.length_b   1.000
_cell.length_c   1.000
_cell.angle_alpha   90.00
_cell.angle_beta   90.00
_cell.angle_gamma   90.00
#
_symmetry.space_group_name_H-M   'P 1'
#
loop_
_entity.id
_entity.type
_entity.pdbx_description
1 polymer ?
#
loop_
_entity_poly.entity_id
_entity_poly.type
_entity_poly.pdbx_seq_one_letter_code
_entity_poly.pdbx_strand_id
1 'polypeptide(L)'
;MFEHLLEHLLETLVHNIAGVVELIGVIIIFFGIIKGIYLLIKGGFNFGNHEVGVELAKALSLALSFLLAAEILHSILTRTIEGLIVLLGVAGLRVGLHFVLHWELKQAECHHHDHHKQDEKLAKNN
;
A
#
# COMPACT_ATOMS: atom_id res chain seq x y z
N MET A 1 -0.92 26.46 34.16
CA MET A 1 0.05 27.13 33.27
C MET A 1 1.01 26.12 32.64
N PHE A 2 1.66 25.24 33.43
CA PHE A 2 2.56 24.21 32.91
C PHE A 2 1.87 23.13 32.06
N GLU A 3 0.73 22.59 32.51
CA GLU A 3 -0.06 21.59 31.75
C GLU A 3 -0.45 22.07 30.35
N HIS A 4 -0.95 23.31 30.25
CA HIS A 4 -1.36 23.92 28.97
C HIS A 4 -0.16 24.15 28.03
N LEU A 5 1.04 24.38 28.58
CA LEU A 5 2.27 24.50 27.79
C LEU A 5 2.68 23.12 27.23
N LEU A 6 2.58 22.06 28.04
CA LEU A 6 2.87 20.69 27.61
C LEU A 6 1.90 20.18 26.56
N GLU A 7 0.59 20.45 26.70
CA GLU A 7 -0.41 20.09 25.68
C GLU A 7 -0.08 20.73 24.33
N HIS A 8 0.23 22.03 24.32
CA HIS A 8 0.55 22.75 23.08
C HIS A 8 1.87 22.28 22.44
N LEU A 9 2.87 21.94 23.28
CA LEU A 9 4.12 21.35 22.77
C LEU A 9 3.87 19.96 22.18
N LEU A 10 3.10 19.12 22.88
CA LEU A 10 2.78 17.78 22.40
C LEU A 10 1.96 17.83 21.12
N GLU A 11 0.96 18.70 21.03
CA GLU A 11 0.18 18.95 19.81
C GLU A 11 1.08 19.33 18.63
N THR A 12 1.97 20.30 18.83
CA THR A 12 2.91 20.76 17.80
C THR A 12 3.86 19.65 17.37
N LEU A 13 4.43 18.90 18.31
CA LEU A 13 5.37 17.82 18.00
C LEU A 13 4.70 16.69 17.24
N VAL A 14 3.54 16.22 17.73
CA VAL A 14 2.78 15.13 17.13
C VAL A 14 2.34 15.51 15.72
N HIS A 15 1.84 16.74 15.52
CA HIS A 15 1.48 17.24 14.19
C HIS A 15 2.68 17.27 13.24
N ASN A 16 3.83 17.78 13.68
CA ASN A 16 5.02 17.88 12.84
C ASN A 16 5.59 16.50 12.46
N ILE A 17 5.60 15.55 13.40
CA ILE A 17 6.04 14.17 13.13
C ILE A 17 5.06 13.48 12.18
N ALA A 18 3.75 13.66 12.36
CA ALA A 18 2.74 13.07 11.47
C ALA A 18 2.91 13.56 10.04
N GLY A 19 3.12 14.87 9.84
CA GLY A 19 3.39 15.43 8.52
C GLY A 19 4.63 14.86 7.84
N VAL A 20 5.71 14.63 8.60
CA VAL A 20 6.94 14.01 8.06
C VAL A 20 6.69 12.56 7.65
N VAL A 21 5.98 11.79 8.49
CA VAL A 21 5.65 10.39 8.21
C VAL A 21 4.73 10.28 6.99
N GLU A 22 3.74 11.16 6.88
CA GLU A 22 2.85 11.24 5.72
C GLU A 22 3.64 11.55 4.45
N LEU A 23 4.55 12.52 4.50
CA LEU A 23 5.39 12.90 3.37
C LEU A 23 6.25 11.72 2.89
N ILE A 24 6.81 10.92 3.81
CA ILE A 24 7.56 9.71 3.46
C ILE A 24 6.65 8.71 2.72
N GLY A 25 5.43 8.49 3.23
CA GLY A 25 4.44 7.64 2.58
C GLY A 25 4.15 8.09 1.15
N VAL A 26 3.88 9.38 0.95
CA VAL A 26 3.61 9.98 -0.37
C VAL A 26 4.80 9.81 -1.32
N ILE A 27 6.03 10.03 -0.83
CA ILE A 27 7.25 9.86 -1.62
C ILE A 27 7.40 8.41 -2.10
N ILE A 28 7.14 7.43 -1.22
CA ILE A 28 7.23 6.01 -1.58
C ILE A 28 6.19 5.66 -2.66
N ILE A 29 4.94 6.13 -2.53
CA ILE A 29 3.91 5.95 -3.57
C ILE A 29 4.39 6.54 -4.89
N PHE A 30 4.89 7.77 -4.86
CA PHE A 30 5.33 8.49 -6.05
C PHE A 30 6.44 7.73 -6.80
N PHE A 31 7.50 7.30 -6.09
CA PHE A 31 8.56 6.50 -6.70
C PHE A 31 8.07 5.14 -7.18
N GLY A 32 7.18 4.48 -6.44
CA GLY A 32 6.54 3.23 -6.85
C GLY A 32 5.81 3.37 -8.18
N ILE A 33 5.00 4.42 -8.33
CA ILE A 33 4.27 4.73 -9.57
C ILE A 33 5.25 5.00 -10.72
N ILE A 34 6.26 5.85 -10.53
CA ILE A 34 7.26 6.14 -11.58
C ILE A 34 7.94 4.85 -12.04
N LYS A 35 8.38 4.01 -11.11
CA LYS A 35 9.05 2.75 -11.42
C LYS A 35 8.11 1.77 -12.13
N GLY A 36 6.86 1.70 -11.71
CA GLY A 36 5.82 0.89 -12.35
C GLY A 36 5.53 1.34 -13.78
N ILE A 37 5.39 2.65 -14.01
CA ILE A 37 5.20 3.22 -15.35
C ILE A 37 6.43 2.95 -16.23
N TYR A 38 7.65 3.11 -15.69
CA TYR A 38 8.87 2.83 -16.43
C TYR A 38 8.96 1.36 -16.86
N LEU A 39 8.64 0.42 -15.96
CA LEU A 39 8.56 -1.01 -16.30
C LEU A 39 7.47 -1.30 -17.33
N LEU A 40 6.30 -0.65 -17.22
CA LEU A 40 5.18 -0.82 -18.15
C LEU A 40 5.53 -0.37 -19.57
N ILE A 41 6.20 0.78 -19.70
CA ILE A 41 6.64 1.31 -21.00
C ILE A 41 7.74 0.42 -21.58
N LYS A 42 8.72 0.00 -20.77
CA LYS A 42 9.82 -0.88 -21.19
C LYS A 42 9.32 -2.27 -21.62
N GLY A 43 8.27 -2.78 -20.97
CA GLY A 43 7.60 -4.04 -21.31
C GLY A 43 6.62 -3.95 -22.48
N GLY A 44 6.53 -2.80 -23.16
CA GLY A 44 5.69 -2.64 -24.36
C GLY A 44 4.18 -2.63 -24.08
N PHE A 45 3.73 -2.04 -22.97
CA PHE A 45 2.32 -2.06 -22.53
C PHE A 45 1.77 -3.47 -22.30
N ASN A 46 2.64 -4.46 -22.07
CA ASN A 46 2.19 -5.76 -21.64
C ASN A 46 1.78 -5.71 -20.16
N PHE A 47 0.52 -5.37 -19.91
CA PHE A 47 -0.10 -5.38 -18.58
C PHE A 47 -0.05 -6.76 -17.90
N GLY A 48 0.37 -7.82 -18.62
CA GLY A 48 0.61 -9.15 -18.09
C GLY A 48 1.97 -9.37 -17.43
N ASN A 49 2.89 -8.39 -17.42
CA ASN A 49 4.16 -8.55 -16.70
C ASN A 49 3.91 -8.53 -15.18
N HIS A 50 3.80 -9.72 -14.59
CA HIS A 50 3.59 -9.97 -13.17
C HIS A 50 4.56 -9.15 -12.28
N GLU A 51 5.79 -8.92 -12.74
CA GLU A 51 6.78 -8.08 -12.06
C GLU A 51 6.34 -6.63 -11.81
N VAL A 52 5.56 -6.01 -12.72
CA VAL A 52 5.09 -4.62 -12.55
C VAL A 52 4.09 -4.53 -11.40
N GLY A 53 3.11 -5.44 -11.38
CA GLY A 53 2.09 -5.48 -10.34
C GLY A 53 2.66 -5.80 -8.97
N VAL A 54 3.64 -6.71 -8.89
CA VAL A 54 4.34 -7.02 -7.64
C VAL A 54 5.15 -5.83 -7.12
N GLU A 55 5.88 -5.13 -7.99
CA GLU A 55 6.66 -3.95 -7.59
C GLU A 55 5.76 -2.82 -7.08
N LEU A 56 4.66 -2.56 -7.78
CA LEU A 56 3.65 -1.58 -7.36
C LEU A 56 2.99 -1.96 -6.04
N ALA A 57 2.58 -3.23 -5.88
CA ALA A 57 1.97 -3.71 -4.64
C ALA A 57 2.92 -3.62 -3.44
N LYS A 58 4.22 -3.87 -3.65
CA LYS A 58 5.25 -3.69 -2.61
C LYS A 58 5.39 -2.22 -2.21
N ALA A 59 5.50 -1.31 -3.18
CA ALA A 59 5.63 0.12 -2.90
C ALA A 59 4.37 0.68 -2.21
N LEU A 60 3.19 0.30 -2.68
CA LEU A 60 1.91 0.70 -2.08
C LEU A 60 1.75 0.14 -0.66
N SER A 61 2.04 -1.14 -0.43
CA SER A 61 1.99 -1.75 0.91
C SER A 61 2.90 -1.02 1.91
N LEU A 62 4.13 -0.72 1.49
CA LEU A 62 5.08 0.04 2.31
C LEU A 62 4.55 1.43 2.62
N ALA A 63 4.11 2.18 1.62
CA ALA A 63 3.55 3.51 1.83
C ALA A 63 2.31 3.52 2.72
N LEU A 64 1.43 2.52 2.59
CA LEU A 64 0.24 2.39 3.44
C LEU A 64 0.61 2.27 4.91
N SER A 65 1.68 1.54 5.25
CA SER A 65 2.13 1.46 6.65
C SER A 65 2.57 2.80 7.22
N PHE A 66 3.24 3.65 6.42
CA PHE A 66 3.60 5.02 6.82
C PHE A 66 2.38 5.91 6.96
N LEU A 67 1.45 5.89 5.99
CA LEU A 67 0.22 6.68 6.06
C LEU A 67 -0.63 6.30 7.28
N LEU A 68 -0.78 4.99 7.56
CA LEU A 68 -1.46 4.52 8.76
C LEU A 68 -0.77 4.99 10.05
N ALA A 69 0.56 5.03 10.08
CA ALA A 69 1.31 5.54 11.23
C ALA A 69 1.07 7.04 11.46
N ALA A 70 1.00 7.84 10.39
CA ALA A 70 0.64 9.26 10.48
C ALA A 70 -0.82 9.44 10.96
N GLU A 71 -1.73 8.61 10.45
CA GLU A 71 -3.14 8.60 10.84
C GLU A 71 -3.32 8.31 12.35
N ILE A 72 -2.60 7.31 12.87
CA ILE A 72 -2.58 6.97 14.30
C ILE A 72 -2.06 8.17 15.11
N LEU A 73 -1.03 8.85 14.62
CA LEU A 73 -0.44 10.00 15.30
C LEU A 73 -1.43 11.18 15.36
N HIS A 74 -2.20 11.43 14.30
CA HIS A 74 -3.30 12.40 14.30
C HIS A 74 -4.44 12.06 15.27
N SER A 75 -4.74 10.76 15.45
CA SER A 75 -5.77 10.31 16.39
C SER A 75 -5.43 10.56 17.86
N ILE A 76 -4.14 10.67 18.20
CA ILE A 76 -3.69 10.95 19.57
C ILE A 76 -4.12 12.35 20.03
N LEU A 77 -4.18 13.30 19.08
CA LEU A 77 -4.64 14.67 19.33
C LEU A 77 -6.15 14.80 19.14
N THR A 78 -6.68 14.16 18.09
CA THR A 78 -8.10 14.25 17.71
C THR A 78 -8.91 13.22 18.50
N ARG A 79 -9.16 13.53 19.78
CA ARG A 79 -9.83 12.65 20.74
C ARG A 79 -11.36 12.54 20.53
N THR A 80 -11.84 12.63 19.28
CA THR A 80 -13.26 12.56 18.93
C THR A 80 -13.54 11.32 18.10
N ILE A 81 -14.44 10.46 18.61
CA ILE A 81 -14.80 9.17 18.01
C ILE A 81 -15.38 9.32 16.59
N GLU A 82 -16.12 10.40 16.33
CA GLU A 82 -16.73 10.68 15.03
C GLU A 82 -15.69 10.90 13.93
N GLY A 83 -14.69 11.74 14.19
CA GLY A 83 -13.59 11.99 13.25
C GLY A 83 -12.73 10.75 13.05
N LEU A 84 -12.51 9.98 14.12
CA LEU A 84 -11.71 8.76 14.09
C LEU A 84 -12.35 7.66 13.23
N ILE A 85 -13.68 7.50 13.27
CA ILE A 85 -14.40 6.48 12.48
C ILE A 85 -14.30 6.77 10.97
N VAL A 86 -14.48 8.03 10.56
CA VAL A 86 -14.39 8.40 9.13
C VAL A 86 -12.97 8.15 8.61
N LEU A 87 -11.97 8.53 9.40
CA LEU A 87 -10.55 8.36 9.11
C LEU A 87 -10.19 6.87 8.92
N LEU A 88 -10.54 6.03 9.90
CA LEU A 88 -10.35 4.56 9.83
C LEU A 88 -11.16 3.92 8.70
N GLY A 89 -12.36 4.44 8.41
CA GLY A 89 -13.18 3.96 7.29
C GLY A 89 -12.48 4.16 5.95
N VAL A 90 -12.00 5.37 5.67
CA VAL A 90 -11.26 5.68 4.43
C VAL A 90 -9.97 4.88 4.34
N ALA A 91 -9.19 4.81 5.43
CA ALA A 91 -7.95 4.04 5.46
C ALA A 91 -8.20 2.52 5.25
N GLY A 92 -9.25 1.98 5.89
CA GLY A 92 -9.66 0.58 5.75
C GLY A 92 -10.12 0.26 4.32
N LEU A 93 -10.89 1.14 3.69
CA LEU A 93 -11.27 1.01 2.27
C LEU A 93 -10.04 0.98 1.36
N ARG A 94 -9.04 1.81 1.64
CA ARG A 94 -7.77 1.87 0.87
C ARG A 94 -6.99 0.55 0.96
N VAL A 95 -6.90 -0.04 2.15
CA VAL A 95 -6.25 -1.35 2.37
C VAL A 95 -7.06 -2.47 1.70
N GLY A 96 -8.39 -2.44 1.83
CA GLY A 96 -9.28 -3.43 1.23
C GLY A 96 -9.14 -3.50 -0.29
N LEU A 97 -9.17 -2.35 -0.97
CA LEU A 97 -8.99 -2.28 -2.43
C LEU A 97 -7.61 -2.82 -2.87
N HIS A 98 -6.55 -2.47 -2.14
CA HIS A 98 -5.20 -2.95 -2.42
C HIS A 98 -5.09 -4.48 -2.23
N PHE A 99 -5.77 -5.02 -1.22
CA PHE A 99 -5.76 -6.46 -0.93
C PHE A 99 -6.53 -7.29 -1.96
N VAL A 100 -7.68 -6.79 -2.43
CA VAL A 100 -8.44 -7.40 -3.54
C VAL A 100 -7.54 -7.49 -4.78
N LEU A 101 -6.83 -6.41 -5.11
CA LEU A 101 -5.92 -6.40 -6.26
C LEU A 101 -4.78 -7.42 -6.11
N HIS A 102 -4.24 -7.58 -4.90
CA HIS A 102 -3.20 -8.59 -4.62
C HIS A 102 -3.73 -10.03 -4.75
N TRP A 103 -4.98 -10.30 -4.35
CA TRP A 103 -5.60 -11.60 -4.52
C TRP A 103 -5.84 -11.96 -5.99
N GLU A 104 -6.29 -11.00 -6.80
CA GLU A 104 -6.43 -11.22 -8.25
C GLU A 104 -5.07 -11.51 -8.90
N LEU A 105 -4.02 -10.80 -8.49
CA LEU A 105 -2.67 -11.02 -9.02
C LEU A 105 -2.10 -12.41 -8.67
N LYS A 106 -2.36 -12.90 -7.45
CA LYS A 106 -1.93 -14.24 -7.01
C LYS A 106 -2.72 -15.35 -7.71
N GLN A 107 -3.99 -15.13 -8.00
CA GLN A 107 -4.83 -16.13 -8.65
C GLN A 107 -4.45 -16.30 -10.13
N ALA A 108 -4.04 -15.22 -10.80
CA ALA A 108 -3.53 -15.28 -12.17
C ALA A 108 -2.24 -16.11 -12.31
N GLU A 109 -1.36 -16.17 -11.30
CA GLU A 109 -0.15 -17.00 -11.33
C GLU A 109 -0.44 -18.50 -11.24
N CYS A 110 -1.40 -18.91 -10.40
CA CYS A 110 -1.69 -20.33 -10.21
C CYS A 110 -2.24 -20.99 -11.48
N HIS A 111 -2.95 -20.26 -12.34
CA HIS A 111 -3.52 -20.82 -13.56
C HIS A 111 -2.49 -21.12 -14.67
N HIS A 112 -1.31 -20.48 -14.64
CA HIS A 112 -0.29 -20.71 -15.68
C HIS A 112 0.55 -21.98 -15.41
N HIS A 113 0.65 -22.43 -14.16
CA HIS A 113 1.52 -23.55 -13.79
C HIS A 113 0.86 -24.93 -13.97
N ASP A 114 -0.45 -25.00 -14.17
CA ASP A 114 -1.17 -26.25 -14.43
C ASP A 114 -1.07 -26.73 -15.88
N HIS A 115 -0.95 -25.82 -16.85
CA HIS A 115 -0.81 -26.19 -18.26
C HIS A 115 0.52 -26.92 -18.53
N HIS A 116 1.63 -26.49 -17.92
CA HIS A 116 2.94 -27.09 -18.16
C HIS A 116 3.10 -28.50 -17.55
N LYS A 117 2.29 -28.87 -16.56
CA LYS A 117 2.30 -30.22 -15.95
C LYS A 117 1.44 -31.23 -16.68
N GLN A 118 0.40 -30.79 -17.40
CA GLN A 118 -0.39 -31.72 -18.24
C GLN A 118 0.38 -32.16 -19.48
N ASP A 119 1.10 -31.25 -20.13
CA ASP A 119 1.87 -31.56 -21.34
C ASP A 119 3.03 -32.52 -21.06
N GLU A 120 3.71 -32.40 -19.91
CA GLU A 120 4.78 -33.34 -19.52
C GLU A 120 4.23 -34.73 -19.15
N LYS A 121 3.02 -34.80 -18.57
CA LYS A 121 2.36 -36.09 -18.27
C LYS A 121 1.83 -36.78 -19.53
N LEU A 122 1.37 -36.02 -20.51
CA LEU A 122 0.95 -36.53 -21.83
C LEU A 122 2.16 -37.02 -22.64
N ALA A 123 3.31 -36.35 -22.56
CA ALA A 123 4.54 -36.77 -23.24
C ALA A 123 5.23 -38.00 -22.62
N LYS A 124 4.97 -38.31 -21.35
CA LYS A 124 5.52 -39.51 -20.66
C LYS A 124 4.65 -40.77 -20.78
N ASN A 125 3.43 -40.66 -21.30
CA ASN A 125 2.47 -41.76 -21.39
C ASN A 125 2.27 -42.28 -22.83
N ASN A 126 3.16 -41.91 -23.74
CA ASN A 126 3.28 -42.44 -25.11
C ASN A 126 4.74 -42.80 -25.38
#